data_AF-A0AAD5L016-F1
#
_entry.id   AF-A0AAD5L016-F1
#
_cell.length_a   1.000
_cell.length_b   1.000
_cell.length_c   1.000
_cell.angle_alpha   90.00
_cell.angle_beta   90.00
_cell.angle_gamma   90.00
#
_symmetry.space_group_name_H-M   'P 1'
#
loop_
_entity.id
_entity.type
_entity.pdbx_description
1 polymer ?
#
loop_
_entity_poly.entity_id
_entity_poly.type
_entity_poly.pdbx_seq_one_letter_code
_entity_poly.pdbx_strand_id
1 'polypeptide(L)'
;MALVETFWKAGHKITGHDLDGSLSLGYRRFRAFFGTSPLVCLVAWDILFNARPSNSKPEHLLWALMLLKRYSIETFNATVIGVSEKTFRKWSHIFINLLADMPVLNWEQRFRNAPRDASTFISLDGTDFKIMEPSEFDPKWLSHKFNGPGLRYEIGICIRTGDIVWAHGGVPCGEWPDLRLARNAIVEALQPGEKISKKQILATHETVNRRIKQFCCMNYRFRHALYLHPRFFHAVVNLTQLMIENGEPLYPVDF
;
A
#
# COMPACT_ATOMS: atom_id res chain seq x y z
N MET A 1 -20.00 -11.12 13.49
CA MET A 1 -18.64 -10.55 13.56
C MET A 1 -17.71 -11.49 12.80
N ALA A 2 -16.75 -10.97 12.02
CA ALA A 2 -15.77 -11.83 11.34
C ALA A 2 -14.67 -12.25 12.34
N LEU A 3 -13.98 -13.34 12.05
CA LEU A 3 -12.82 -13.82 12.80
C LEU A 3 -11.65 -14.07 11.83
N VAL A 4 -10.45 -14.29 12.36
CA VAL A 4 -9.27 -14.69 11.55
C VAL A 4 -9.60 -15.93 10.71
N GLU A 5 -10.29 -16.89 11.31
CA GLU A 5 -10.76 -18.13 10.67
C GLU A 5 -11.71 -17.86 9.49
N THR A 6 -12.48 -16.78 9.52
CA THR A 6 -13.34 -16.38 8.42
C THR A 6 -12.51 -16.07 7.17
N PHE A 7 -11.44 -15.31 7.31
CA PHE A 7 -10.53 -14.99 6.21
C PHE A 7 -9.69 -16.18 5.79
N TRP A 8 -9.28 -17.02 6.74
CA TRP A 8 -8.56 -18.27 6.46
C TRP A 8 -9.39 -19.18 5.54
N LYS A 9 -10.61 -19.53 5.95
CA LYS A 9 -11.54 -20.34 5.16
C LYS A 9 -11.93 -19.71 3.83
N ALA A 10 -12.15 -18.39 3.80
CA ALA A 10 -12.44 -17.69 2.55
C ALA A 10 -11.26 -17.74 1.57
N GLY A 11 -10.03 -17.58 2.07
CA GLY A 11 -8.82 -17.70 1.27
C GLY A 11 -8.57 -19.13 0.78
N HIS A 12 -8.95 -20.15 1.55
CA HIS A 12 -8.84 -21.55 1.13
C HIS A 12 -9.62 -21.81 -0.15
N LYS A 13 -10.85 -21.30 -0.25
CA LYS A 13 -11.71 -21.48 -1.43
C LYS A 13 -11.07 -20.95 -2.73
N ILE A 14 -10.19 -19.95 -2.62
CA ILE A 14 -9.53 -19.32 -3.77
C ILE A 14 -8.16 -19.96 -4.03
N THR A 15 -7.41 -20.22 -2.97
CA THR A 15 -6.00 -20.56 -3.09
C THR A 15 -5.75 -22.06 -2.98
N GLY A 16 -6.65 -22.84 -2.37
CA GLY A 16 -6.49 -24.27 -2.11
C GLY A 16 -5.38 -24.60 -1.12
N HIS A 17 -5.07 -23.73 -0.15
CA HIS A 17 -4.17 -24.07 0.95
C HIS A 17 -4.85 -25.04 1.93
N ASP A 18 -4.12 -25.96 2.55
CA ASP A 18 -4.72 -26.86 3.53
C ASP A 18 -5.16 -26.10 4.80
N LEU A 19 -6.41 -26.34 5.24
CA LEU A 19 -6.97 -25.71 6.44
C LEU A 19 -6.42 -26.32 7.73
N ASP A 20 -6.19 -27.63 7.71
CA ASP A 20 -5.76 -28.43 8.87
C ASP A 20 -4.28 -28.84 8.77
N GLY A 21 -3.63 -28.47 7.68
CA GLY A 21 -2.23 -28.77 7.40
C GLY A 21 -1.24 -27.77 8.00
N SER A 22 -0.04 -27.71 7.40
CA SER A 22 1.02 -26.82 7.87
C SER A 22 0.62 -25.34 7.74
N LEU A 23 0.42 -24.67 8.88
CA LEU A 23 0.09 -23.24 8.95
C LEU A 23 1.10 -22.36 8.22
N SER A 24 2.41 -22.66 8.33
CA SER A 24 3.45 -21.86 7.66
C SER A 24 3.37 -21.96 6.14
N LEU A 25 3.15 -23.17 5.61
CA LEU A 25 2.96 -23.41 4.18
C LEU A 25 1.68 -22.74 3.67
N GLY A 26 0.60 -22.85 4.42
CA GLY A 26 -0.68 -22.25 4.07
C GLY A 26 -0.63 -20.72 4.12
N TYR A 27 0.00 -20.12 5.14
CA TYR A 27 0.21 -18.66 5.22
C TYR A 27 1.07 -18.14 4.07
N ARG A 28 2.11 -18.88 3.69
CA ARG A 28 2.92 -18.54 2.50
C ARG A 28 2.04 -18.50 1.25
N ARG A 29 1.16 -19.48 1.06
CA ARG A 29 0.24 -19.53 -0.08
C ARG A 29 -0.81 -18.43 -0.03
N PHE A 30 -1.38 -18.14 1.14
CA PHE A 30 -2.32 -17.04 1.35
C PHE A 30 -1.69 -15.68 0.99
N ARG A 31 -0.51 -15.38 1.54
CA ARG A 31 0.25 -14.15 1.26
C ARG A 31 0.63 -14.03 -0.22
N ALA A 32 0.91 -15.13 -0.91
CA ALA A 32 1.23 -15.11 -2.34
C ALA A 32 0.06 -14.63 -3.22
N PHE A 33 -1.19 -14.78 -2.75
CA PHE A 33 -2.40 -14.34 -3.43
C PHE A 33 -2.89 -12.97 -2.95
N PHE A 34 -2.83 -12.70 -1.64
CA PHE A 34 -3.47 -11.52 -1.05
C PHE A 34 -2.47 -10.46 -0.55
N GLY A 35 -1.18 -10.77 -0.51
CA GLY A 35 -0.13 -9.84 -0.11
C GLY A 35 -0.04 -9.60 1.39
N THR A 36 -0.90 -10.23 2.19
CA THR A 36 -0.96 -10.03 3.64
C THR A 36 -1.47 -11.30 4.36
N SER A 37 -1.63 -11.27 5.68
CA SER A 37 -2.09 -12.38 6.51
C SER A 37 -3.60 -12.33 6.79
N PRO A 38 -4.24 -13.45 7.20
CA PRO A 38 -5.64 -13.44 7.64
C PRO A 38 -5.92 -12.49 8.82
N LEU A 39 -4.93 -12.30 9.71
CA LEU A 39 -5.04 -11.35 10.82
C LEU A 39 -5.15 -9.91 10.31
N VAL A 40 -4.28 -9.50 9.39
CA VAL A 40 -4.33 -8.15 8.81
C VAL A 40 -5.63 -7.94 8.01
N CYS A 41 -6.14 -8.98 7.35
CA CYS A 41 -7.46 -8.92 6.72
C CYS A 41 -8.57 -8.64 7.75
N LEU A 42 -8.54 -9.28 8.91
CA LEU A 42 -9.49 -9.02 9.99
C LEU A 42 -9.36 -7.58 10.52
N VAL A 43 -8.13 -7.11 10.77
CA VAL A 43 -7.90 -5.73 11.25
C VAL A 43 -8.42 -4.71 10.25
N ALA A 44 -8.08 -4.86 8.96
CA ALA A 44 -8.59 -3.99 7.90
C ALA A 44 -10.12 -4.08 7.79
N TRP A 45 -10.69 -5.27 7.95
CA TRP A 45 -12.13 -5.44 8.04
C TRP A 45 -12.67 -4.62 9.22
N ASP A 46 -12.21 -4.81 10.44
CA ASP A 46 -12.81 -4.12 11.59
C ASP A 46 -12.67 -2.59 11.53
N ILE A 47 -11.55 -2.07 11.02
CA ILE A 47 -11.37 -0.62 10.75
C ILE A 47 -12.46 -0.09 9.80
N LEU A 48 -12.83 -0.88 8.79
CA LEU A 48 -13.81 -0.50 7.78
C LEU A 48 -15.27 -0.73 8.20
N PHE A 49 -15.54 -1.09 9.45
CA PHE A 49 -16.87 -1.52 9.91
C PHE A 49 -18.01 -0.57 9.50
N ASN A 50 -17.83 0.72 9.74
CA ASN A 50 -18.85 1.74 9.45
C ASN A 50 -18.90 2.19 7.98
N ALA A 51 -17.85 1.92 7.20
CA ALA A 51 -17.72 2.42 5.82
C ALA A 51 -18.14 1.39 4.75
N ARG A 52 -18.19 0.10 5.10
CA ARG A 52 -18.54 -0.96 4.16
C ARG A 52 -20.02 -0.94 3.75
N PRO A 53 -20.35 -1.33 2.51
CA PRO A 53 -21.71 -1.70 2.15
C PRO A 53 -22.26 -2.83 3.02
N SER A 54 -23.54 -2.75 3.40
CA SER A 54 -24.19 -3.74 4.27
C SER A 54 -24.22 -5.16 3.70
N ASN A 55 -24.27 -5.29 2.38
CA ASN A 55 -24.23 -6.57 1.67
C ASN A 55 -22.81 -7.04 1.31
N SER A 56 -21.77 -6.35 1.82
CA SER A 56 -20.39 -6.79 1.63
C SER A 56 -20.08 -8.04 2.45
N LYS A 57 -19.14 -8.84 1.95
CA LYS A 57 -18.66 -10.06 2.60
C LYS A 57 -17.13 -10.05 2.68
N PRO A 58 -16.52 -10.77 3.64
CA PRO A 58 -15.06 -10.91 3.73
C PRO A 58 -14.37 -11.29 2.41
N GLU A 59 -15.03 -12.11 1.58
CA GLU A 59 -14.54 -12.48 0.25
C GLU A 59 -14.31 -11.26 -0.66
N HIS A 60 -15.16 -10.24 -0.58
CA HIS A 60 -15.02 -9.03 -1.41
C HIS A 60 -13.74 -8.24 -1.05
N LEU A 61 -13.34 -8.23 0.22
CA LEU A 61 -12.03 -7.70 0.62
C LEU A 61 -10.89 -8.54 0.02
N LEU A 62 -10.99 -9.87 0.07
CA LEU A 62 -9.99 -10.75 -0.54
C LEU A 62 -9.88 -10.54 -2.05
N TRP A 63 -10.96 -10.20 -2.75
CA TRP A 63 -10.93 -9.91 -4.19
C TRP A 63 -10.14 -8.62 -4.49
N ALA A 64 -10.31 -7.58 -3.68
CA ALA A 64 -9.51 -6.37 -3.77
C ALA A 64 -8.02 -6.65 -3.51
N LEU A 65 -7.72 -7.39 -2.43
CA LEU A 65 -6.35 -7.78 -2.09
C LEU A 65 -5.70 -8.62 -3.18
N MET A 66 -6.45 -9.54 -3.79
CA MET A 66 -5.99 -10.33 -4.93
C MET A 66 -5.68 -9.45 -6.14
N LEU A 67 -6.53 -8.46 -6.45
CA LEU A 67 -6.29 -7.51 -7.53
C LEU A 67 -5.04 -6.66 -7.26
N LEU A 68 -4.85 -6.15 -6.03
CA LEU A 68 -3.66 -5.39 -5.66
C LEU A 68 -2.38 -6.25 -5.74
N LYS A 69 -2.42 -7.45 -5.17
CA LYS A 69 -1.26 -8.34 -5.03
C LYS A 69 -0.86 -8.98 -6.35
N ARG A 70 -1.79 -9.64 -7.05
CA ARG A 70 -1.52 -10.38 -8.28
C ARG A 70 -1.55 -9.48 -9.50
N TYR A 71 -2.43 -8.49 -9.48
CA TYR A 71 -2.65 -7.57 -10.59
C TYR A 71 -2.80 -8.29 -11.93
N SER A 72 -3.50 -9.43 -11.93
CA SER A 72 -3.85 -10.17 -13.15
C SER A 72 -4.97 -9.46 -13.91
N ILE A 73 -5.16 -9.82 -15.18
CA ILE A 73 -6.28 -9.33 -15.98
C ILE A 73 -7.64 -9.70 -15.37
N GLU A 74 -8.65 -8.87 -15.61
CA GLU A 74 -9.97 -9.00 -14.98
C GLU A 74 -10.65 -10.34 -15.29
N THR A 75 -10.62 -10.77 -16.55
CA THR A 75 -11.18 -12.07 -16.98
C THR A 75 -10.59 -13.23 -16.20
N PHE A 76 -9.28 -13.23 -15.96
CA PHE A 76 -8.60 -14.26 -15.18
C PHE A 76 -9.08 -14.24 -13.73
N ASN A 77 -9.10 -13.06 -13.08
CA ASN A 77 -9.54 -12.95 -11.70
C ASN A 77 -11.01 -13.38 -11.53
N ALA A 78 -11.90 -12.95 -12.44
CA ALA A 78 -13.31 -13.31 -12.42
C ALA A 78 -13.51 -14.83 -12.59
N THR A 79 -12.75 -15.45 -13.50
CA THR A 79 -12.74 -16.89 -13.72
C THR A 79 -12.29 -17.66 -12.48
N VAL A 80 -11.17 -17.27 -11.88
CA VAL A 80 -10.63 -17.92 -10.67
C VAL A 80 -11.61 -17.86 -9.50
N ILE A 81 -12.37 -16.76 -9.39
CA ILE A 81 -13.35 -16.56 -8.32
C ILE A 81 -14.72 -17.17 -8.65
N GLY A 82 -15.01 -17.49 -9.91
CA GLY A 82 -16.30 -18.04 -10.35
C GLY A 82 -17.43 -17.00 -10.39
N VAL A 83 -17.13 -15.75 -10.76
CA VAL A 83 -18.11 -14.66 -10.86
C VAL A 83 -18.01 -13.92 -12.20
N SER A 84 -18.98 -13.07 -12.52
CA SER A 84 -18.87 -12.19 -13.69
C SER A 84 -17.77 -11.13 -13.49
N GLU A 85 -17.15 -10.69 -14.58
CA GLU A 85 -16.20 -9.57 -14.61
C GLU A 85 -16.77 -8.32 -13.94
N LYS A 86 -18.02 -7.96 -14.27
CA LYS A 86 -18.74 -6.83 -13.67
C LYS A 86 -18.85 -6.95 -12.15
N THR A 87 -19.14 -8.14 -11.64
CA THR A 87 -19.24 -8.41 -10.20
C THR A 87 -17.88 -8.26 -9.52
N PHE A 88 -16.84 -8.87 -10.10
CA PHE A 88 -15.48 -8.77 -9.57
C PHE A 88 -15.00 -7.31 -9.54
N ARG A 89 -15.16 -6.57 -10.66
CA ARG A 89 -14.77 -5.17 -10.77
C ARG A 89 -15.46 -4.30 -9.75
N LYS A 90 -16.79 -4.41 -9.62
CA LYS A 90 -17.56 -3.64 -8.64
C LYS A 90 -16.99 -3.81 -7.24
N TRP A 91 -16.86 -5.05 -6.78
CA TRP A 91 -16.50 -5.32 -5.39
C TRP A 91 -15.03 -5.06 -5.09
N SER A 92 -14.13 -5.43 -6.00
CA SER A 92 -12.70 -5.15 -5.85
C SER A 92 -12.44 -3.64 -5.78
N HIS A 93 -13.04 -2.84 -6.66
CA HIS A 93 -12.86 -1.38 -6.64
C HIS A 93 -13.49 -0.70 -5.42
N ILE A 94 -14.66 -1.18 -4.94
CA ILE A 94 -15.24 -0.68 -3.68
C ILE A 94 -14.22 -0.86 -2.55
N PHE A 95 -13.66 -2.07 -2.39
CA PHE A 95 -12.73 -2.33 -1.31
C PHE A 95 -11.36 -1.68 -1.50
N ILE A 96 -10.86 -1.50 -2.73
CA ILE A 96 -9.66 -0.70 -2.98
C ILE A 96 -9.88 0.74 -2.53
N ASN A 97 -11.04 1.32 -2.81
CA ASN A 97 -11.37 2.65 -2.33
C ASN A 97 -11.43 2.70 -0.81
N LEU A 98 -12.13 1.76 -0.17
CA LEU A 98 -12.20 1.70 1.29
C LEU A 98 -10.81 1.57 1.93
N LEU A 99 -9.96 0.68 1.40
CA LEU A 99 -8.58 0.50 1.87
C LEU A 99 -7.75 1.78 1.72
N ALA A 100 -7.95 2.53 0.63
CA ALA A 100 -7.26 3.80 0.40
C ALA A 100 -7.67 4.89 1.40
N ASP A 101 -8.91 4.87 1.88
CA ASP A 101 -9.45 5.85 2.83
C ASP A 101 -9.23 5.47 4.30
N MET A 102 -8.60 4.34 4.58
CA MET A 102 -8.37 3.94 5.98
C MET A 102 -7.51 4.98 6.71
N PRO A 103 -7.91 5.42 7.92
CA PRO A 103 -7.17 6.40 8.70
C PRO A 103 -6.02 5.73 9.47
N VAL A 104 -5.13 5.04 8.75
CA VAL A 104 -4.04 4.24 9.33
C VAL A 104 -2.76 5.06 9.48
N LEU A 105 -2.47 5.93 8.51
CA LEU A 105 -1.30 6.81 8.60
C LEU A 105 -1.58 7.92 9.61
N ASN A 106 -0.93 7.84 10.77
CA ASN A 106 -1.08 8.83 11.82
C ASN A 106 0.19 9.69 11.91
N TRP A 107 0.08 10.93 11.44
CA TRP A 107 1.18 11.90 11.41
C TRP A 107 1.82 12.17 12.78
N GLU A 108 1.05 12.13 13.85
CA GLU A 108 1.54 12.37 15.21
C GLU A 108 2.42 11.22 15.73
N GLN A 109 2.34 10.03 15.12
CA GLN A 109 3.24 8.92 15.45
C GLN A 109 4.70 9.19 15.07
N ARG A 110 4.99 10.26 14.30
CA ARG A 110 6.37 10.68 14.02
C ARG A 110 7.17 10.99 15.28
N PHE A 111 6.51 11.38 16.36
CA PHE A 111 7.14 11.68 17.65
C PHE A 111 7.38 10.45 18.52
N ARG A 112 6.85 9.28 18.14
CA ARG A 112 6.94 8.08 18.96
C ARG A 112 8.41 7.71 19.18
N ASN A 113 8.79 7.57 20.44
CA ASN A 113 10.15 7.26 20.89
C ASN A 113 11.21 8.30 20.47
N ALA A 114 10.83 9.53 20.11
CA ALA A 114 11.79 10.57 19.77
C ALA A 114 12.55 11.08 21.01
N PRO A 115 13.86 11.38 20.90
CA PRO A 115 14.60 12.10 21.95
C PRO A 115 13.98 13.48 22.21
N ARG A 116 14.09 14.00 23.45
CA ARG A 116 13.48 15.29 23.83
C ARG A 116 14.02 16.49 23.04
N ASP A 117 15.26 16.41 22.58
CA ASP A 117 16.00 17.46 21.87
C ASP A 117 16.07 17.23 20.35
N ALA A 118 15.40 16.18 19.84
CA ALA A 118 15.36 15.93 18.41
C ALA A 118 14.56 17.01 17.67
N SER A 119 15.08 17.42 16.52
CA SER A 119 14.39 18.30 15.56
C SER A 119 14.07 17.59 14.25
N THR A 120 14.42 16.31 14.12
CA THR A 120 14.21 15.50 12.92
C THR A 120 13.52 14.21 13.31
N PHE A 121 12.27 14.05 12.89
CA PHE A 121 11.41 12.94 13.31
C PHE A 121 11.12 11.95 12.18
N ILE A 122 11.16 12.43 10.94
CA ILE A 122 10.86 11.65 9.76
C ILE A 122 12.00 11.65 8.76
N SER A 123 12.06 10.56 8.00
CA SER A 123 12.82 10.49 6.75
C SER A 123 11.85 10.40 5.58
N LEU A 124 12.11 11.18 4.53
CA LEU A 124 11.28 11.26 3.33
C LEU A 124 12.02 10.67 2.13
N ASP A 125 11.34 9.81 1.38
CA ASP A 125 11.87 9.24 0.13
C ASP A 125 10.86 9.35 -1.02
N GLY A 126 11.38 9.63 -2.20
CA GLY A 126 10.63 9.69 -3.45
C GLY A 126 10.59 8.32 -4.13
N THR A 127 9.42 7.88 -4.56
CA THR A 127 9.23 6.59 -5.21
C THR A 127 8.42 6.72 -6.50
N ASP A 128 8.94 6.15 -7.57
CA ASP A 128 8.37 6.23 -8.92
C ASP A 128 7.67 4.91 -9.29
N PHE A 129 6.49 5.02 -9.89
CA PHE A 129 5.67 3.91 -10.38
C PHE A 129 5.38 4.03 -11.86
N LYS A 130 5.47 2.90 -12.56
CA LYS A 130 5.26 2.82 -14.01
C LYS A 130 3.78 2.95 -14.35
N ILE A 131 3.45 3.81 -15.31
CA ILE A 131 2.10 3.92 -15.87
C ILE A 131 2.09 3.53 -17.35
N MET A 132 0.90 3.36 -17.92
CA MET A 132 0.75 3.48 -19.37
C MET A 132 0.95 4.94 -19.77
N GLU A 133 1.66 5.16 -20.88
CA GLU A 133 1.92 6.49 -21.43
C GLU A 133 0.59 7.22 -21.67
N PRO A 134 0.32 8.35 -20.98
CA PRO A 134 -0.95 9.06 -21.16
C PRO A 134 -1.05 9.77 -22.51
N SER A 135 0.10 10.24 -23.02
CA SER A 135 0.25 10.93 -24.29
C SER A 135 1.64 10.60 -24.86
N GLU A 136 1.72 10.42 -26.17
CA GLU A 136 2.92 9.95 -26.86
C GLU A 136 4.12 10.87 -26.63
N PHE A 137 5.23 10.30 -26.16
CA PHE A 137 6.54 10.93 -25.99
C PHE A 137 6.57 12.21 -25.13
N ASP A 138 5.60 12.39 -24.21
CA ASP A 138 5.56 13.58 -23.35
C ASP A 138 6.58 13.47 -22.18
N PRO A 139 7.67 14.27 -22.17
CA PRO A 139 8.71 14.20 -21.14
C PRO A 139 8.19 14.53 -19.74
N LYS A 140 7.01 15.16 -19.61
CA LYS A 140 6.32 15.40 -18.34
C LYS A 140 6.21 14.15 -17.48
N TRP A 141 6.01 12.99 -18.11
CA TRP A 141 5.84 11.72 -17.39
C TRP A 141 7.16 10.98 -17.16
N LEU A 142 8.28 11.43 -17.74
CA LEU A 142 9.51 10.66 -17.76
C LEU A 142 10.10 10.45 -16.36
N SER A 143 10.20 9.19 -15.94
CA SER A 143 11.04 8.77 -14.82
C SER A 143 12.39 8.30 -15.34
N HIS A 144 13.46 8.93 -14.89
CA HIS A 144 14.83 8.48 -15.14
C HIS A 144 15.14 7.11 -14.51
N LYS A 145 14.38 6.68 -13.49
CA LYS A 145 14.61 5.42 -12.77
C LYS A 145 14.37 4.19 -13.63
N PHE A 146 13.46 4.27 -14.59
CA PHE A 146 13.14 3.17 -15.49
C PHE A 146 12.99 3.62 -16.95
N ASN A 147 13.44 4.84 -17.27
CA ASN A 147 13.43 5.43 -18.60
C ASN A 147 12.07 5.30 -19.31
N GLY A 148 11.00 5.76 -18.67
CA GLY A 148 9.65 5.68 -19.21
C GLY A 148 8.62 6.47 -18.40
N PRO A 149 7.33 6.43 -18.77
CA PRO A 149 6.28 7.21 -18.12
C PRO A 149 5.97 6.72 -16.70
N GLY A 150 5.85 7.66 -15.77
CA GLY A 150 5.65 7.36 -14.36
C GLY A 150 4.95 8.44 -13.55
N LEU A 151 4.41 8.00 -12.42
CA LEU A 151 3.98 8.87 -11.32
C LEU A 151 4.97 8.77 -10.17
N ARG A 152 5.22 9.91 -9.53
CA ARG A 152 6.02 10.04 -8.33
C ARG A 152 5.14 10.23 -7.11
N TYR A 153 5.53 9.56 -6.04
CA TYR A 153 5.01 9.72 -4.70
C TYR A 153 6.16 9.96 -3.74
N GLU A 154 5.85 10.52 -2.57
CA GLU A 154 6.75 10.60 -1.44
C GLU A 154 6.17 9.81 -0.26
N ILE A 155 7.05 9.16 0.50
CA ILE A 155 6.70 8.39 1.68
C ILE A 155 7.54 8.91 2.85
N GLY A 156 6.87 9.31 3.92
CA GLY A 156 7.50 9.72 5.17
C GLY A 156 7.43 8.61 6.20
N ILE A 157 8.59 8.24 6.72
CA ILE A 157 8.75 7.17 7.72
C ILE A 157 9.28 7.78 9.02
N CYS A 158 8.66 7.43 10.14
CA CYS A 158 9.16 7.76 11.47
C CYS A 158 10.55 7.14 11.67
N ILE A 159 11.56 7.98 11.97
CA ILE A 159 12.96 7.56 12.09
C ILE A 159 13.13 6.50 13.18
N ARG A 160 12.38 6.62 14.28
CA ARG A 160 12.56 5.78 15.47
C ARG A 160 11.82 4.45 15.41
N THR A 161 10.66 4.42 14.76
CA THR A 161 9.79 3.23 14.79
C THR A 161 9.70 2.52 13.44
N GLY A 162 10.01 3.22 12.34
CA GLY A 162 9.78 2.70 11.00
C GLY A 162 8.33 2.77 10.55
N ASP A 163 7.43 3.37 11.35
CA ASP A 163 6.04 3.58 10.97
C ASP A 163 5.95 4.49 9.75
N ILE A 164 5.11 4.13 8.79
CA ILE A 164 4.72 5.03 7.71
C ILE A 164 3.73 6.03 8.31
N VAL A 165 4.10 7.31 8.28
CA VAL A 165 3.30 8.40 8.87
C VAL A 165 2.81 9.40 7.84
N TRP A 166 3.35 9.32 6.62
CA TRP A 166 3.00 10.22 5.52
C TRP A 166 3.10 9.51 4.17
N ALA A 167 2.18 9.81 3.28
CA ALA A 167 2.25 9.41 1.89
C ALA A 167 1.50 10.44 1.02
N HIS A 168 2.15 10.96 -0.01
CA HIS A 168 1.58 11.98 -0.88
C HIS A 168 2.13 11.87 -2.32
N GLY A 169 1.46 12.50 -3.29
CA GLY A 169 1.92 12.59 -4.67
C GLY A 169 0.91 12.06 -5.68
N GLY A 170 1.36 11.20 -6.60
CA GLY A 170 0.59 10.86 -7.79
C GLY A 170 0.76 11.90 -8.89
N VAL A 171 1.94 12.51 -8.92
CA VAL A 171 2.30 13.59 -9.84
C VAL A 171 3.24 13.07 -10.92
N PRO A 172 3.25 13.65 -12.14
CA PRO A 172 4.13 13.22 -13.22
C PRO A 172 5.63 13.28 -12.85
N CYS A 173 6.39 12.21 -13.07
CA CYS A 173 7.79 12.11 -12.63
C CYS A 173 8.72 13.18 -13.25
N GLY A 174 8.55 13.50 -14.53
CA GLY A 174 9.42 14.42 -15.26
C GLY A 174 9.16 15.89 -14.90
N GLU A 175 7.91 16.22 -14.63
CA GLU A 175 7.52 17.57 -14.20
C GLU A 175 7.76 17.81 -12.70
N TRP A 176 7.72 16.77 -11.87
CA TRP A 176 7.80 16.89 -10.41
C TRP A 176 9.04 16.20 -9.82
N PRO A 177 10.20 16.88 -9.79
CA PRO A 177 11.36 16.47 -8.99
C PRO A 177 11.01 16.30 -7.50
N ASP A 178 11.73 15.42 -6.78
CA ASP A 178 11.51 15.18 -5.34
C ASP A 178 11.50 16.47 -4.51
N LEU A 179 12.39 17.42 -4.82
CA LEU A 179 12.46 18.70 -4.14
C LEU A 179 11.22 19.57 -4.35
N ARG A 180 10.61 19.51 -5.54
CA ARG A 180 9.37 20.25 -5.84
C ARG A 180 8.20 19.63 -5.08
N LEU A 181 8.08 18.30 -5.10
CA LEU A 181 7.03 17.57 -4.40
C LEU A 181 7.07 17.85 -2.89
N ALA A 182 8.24 17.66 -2.26
CA ALA A 182 8.39 17.88 -0.83
C ALA A 182 8.04 19.32 -0.39
N ARG A 183 8.46 20.33 -1.18
CA ARG A 183 8.16 21.74 -0.89
C ARG A 183 6.68 22.08 -0.97
N ASN A 184 5.92 21.36 -1.81
CA ASN A 184 4.50 21.64 -2.03
C ASN A 184 3.58 20.89 -1.07
N ALA A 185 4.07 19.82 -0.43
CA ALA A 185 3.23 18.94 0.36
C ALA A 185 3.69 18.89 1.82
N ILE A 186 4.69 18.06 2.14
CA ILE A 186 5.04 17.77 3.53
C ILE A 186 5.53 18.98 4.33
N VAL A 187 6.12 19.99 3.69
CA VAL A 187 6.59 21.20 4.38
C VAL A 187 5.45 21.92 5.12
N GLU A 188 4.22 21.86 4.60
CA GLU A 188 3.04 22.46 5.26
C GLU A 188 2.60 21.69 6.51
N ALA A 189 2.99 20.41 6.63
CA ALA A 189 2.64 19.55 7.76
C ALA A 189 3.66 19.59 8.92
N LEU A 190 4.84 20.17 8.69
CA LEU A 190 5.91 20.27 9.70
C LEU A 190 5.62 21.36 10.73
N GLN A 191 5.97 21.12 11.99
CA GLN A 191 6.00 22.18 12.99
C GLN A 191 7.20 23.12 12.78
N PRO A 192 7.14 24.39 13.24
CA PRO A 192 8.26 25.31 13.15
C PRO A 192 9.56 24.72 13.74
N GLY A 193 10.62 24.70 12.94
CA GLY A 193 11.93 24.16 13.34
C GLY A 193 12.10 22.65 13.13
N GLU A 194 11.04 21.92 12.77
CA GLU A 194 11.18 20.52 12.34
C GLU A 194 11.97 20.43 11.03
N LYS A 195 12.81 19.41 10.94
CA LYS A 195 13.64 19.08 9.79
C LYS A 195 13.26 17.71 9.25
N ILE A 196 13.48 17.52 7.95
CA ILE A 196 13.29 16.25 7.27
C ILE A 196 14.66 15.64 6.95
N SER A 197 14.82 14.36 7.24
CA SER A 197 15.95 13.59 6.74
C SER A 197 15.64 13.01 5.36
N LYS A 198 16.65 12.90 4.48
CA LYS A 198 16.50 12.23 3.17
C LYS A 198 17.29 10.93 3.05
N LYS A 199 18.14 10.59 4.04
CA LYS A 199 19.13 9.49 3.91
C LYS A 199 19.44 8.74 5.19
N GLN A 200 18.86 9.12 6.34
CA GLN A 200 19.24 8.53 7.61
C GLN A 200 18.78 7.08 7.79
N ILE A 201 17.67 6.70 7.15
CA ILE A 201 17.08 5.35 7.25
C ILE A 201 16.84 4.70 5.88
N LEU A 202 17.87 4.72 5.01
CA LEU A 202 17.76 4.17 3.66
C LEU A 202 17.35 2.69 3.63
N ALA A 203 17.91 1.85 4.52
CA ALA A 203 17.54 0.43 4.60
C ALA A 203 16.05 0.23 4.96
N THR A 204 15.50 1.11 5.81
CA THR A 204 14.08 1.11 6.16
C THR A 204 13.22 1.51 4.97
N HIS A 205 13.60 2.59 4.26
CA HIS A 205 12.94 3.00 3.02
C HIS A 205 12.98 1.89 1.95
N GLU A 206 14.11 1.21 1.77
CA GLU A 206 14.23 0.08 0.86
C GLU A 206 13.30 -1.08 1.25
N THR A 207 13.17 -1.36 2.55
CA THR A 207 12.27 -2.40 3.06
C THR A 207 10.81 -2.04 2.82
N VAL A 208 10.40 -0.81 3.13
CA VAL A 208 9.03 -0.31 2.87
C VAL A 208 8.73 -0.30 1.38
N ASN A 209 9.63 0.25 0.55
CA ASN A 209 9.49 0.24 -0.91
C ASN A 209 9.37 -1.18 -1.46
N ARG A 210 10.13 -2.15 -0.92
CA ARG A 210 10.01 -3.57 -1.29
C ARG A 210 8.65 -4.16 -0.90
N ARG A 211 8.14 -3.83 0.29
CA ARG A 211 6.80 -4.27 0.74
C ARG A 211 5.68 -3.64 -0.07
N ILE A 212 5.80 -2.40 -0.52
CA ILE A 212 4.83 -1.77 -1.43
C ILE A 212 4.90 -2.44 -2.81
N LYS A 213 6.10 -2.61 -3.36
CA LYS A 213 6.31 -3.23 -4.69
C LYS A 213 6.07 -4.74 -4.71
N GLN A 214 5.84 -5.37 -3.57
CA GLN A 214 5.36 -6.75 -3.52
C GLN A 214 3.94 -6.88 -4.11
N PHE A 215 3.17 -5.79 -4.10
CA PHE A 215 1.87 -5.71 -4.75
C PHE A 215 2.11 -5.39 -6.22
N CYS A 216 1.77 -6.34 -7.11
CA CYS A 216 2.11 -6.23 -8.52
C CYS A 216 1.52 -4.99 -9.20
N CYS A 217 0.42 -4.42 -8.67
CA CYS A 217 -0.14 -3.15 -9.16
C CYS A 217 0.83 -1.96 -9.00
N MET A 218 1.77 -2.02 -8.05
CA MET A 218 2.80 -1.02 -7.76
C MET A 218 4.18 -1.41 -8.34
N ASN A 219 4.29 -2.51 -9.06
CA ASN A 219 5.56 -2.95 -9.67
C ASN A 219 5.48 -3.01 -11.20
N TYR A 220 4.35 -3.46 -11.72
CA TYR A 220 4.08 -3.49 -13.16
C TYR A 220 3.54 -2.16 -13.65
N ARG A 221 3.49 -1.99 -14.97
CA ARG A 221 2.81 -0.83 -15.57
C ARG A 221 1.34 -0.83 -15.13
N PHE A 222 0.89 0.30 -14.59
CA PHE A 222 -0.49 0.49 -14.19
C PHE A 222 -1.40 0.61 -15.43
N ARG A 223 -2.42 -0.25 -15.51
CA ARG A 223 -3.29 -0.45 -16.68
C ARG A 223 -4.72 0.08 -16.51
N HIS A 224 -5.06 0.64 -15.36
CA HIS A 224 -6.36 1.29 -15.18
C HIS A 224 -6.26 2.79 -15.52
N ALA A 225 -7.42 3.46 -15.57
CA ALA A 225 -7.47 4.90 -15.76
C ALA A 225 -6.60 5.62 -14.70
N LEU A 226 -5.83 6.60 -15.15
CA LEU A 226 -4.75 7.20 -14.35
C LEU A 226 -5.22 7.78 -13.01
N TYR A 227 -6.42 8.35 -12.97
CA TYR A 227 -7.02 8.91 -11.74
C TYR A 227 -7.26 7.87 -10.64
N LEU A 228 -7.24 6.57 -10.97
CA LEU A 228 -7.36 5.48 -9.99
C LEU A 228 -6.01 5.14 -9.33
N HIS A 229 -4.88 5.53 -9.91
CA HIS A 229 -3.57 5.18 -9.38
C HIS A 229 -3.37 5.63 -7.92
N PRO A 230 -3.75 6.86 -7.50
CA PRO A 230 -3.69 7.25 -6.10
C PRO A 230 -4.48 6.31 -5.17
N ARG A 231 -5.65 5.80 -5.60
CA ARG A 231 -6.44 4.85 -4.80
C ARG A 231 -5.70 3.54 -4.59
N PHE A 232 -5.08 3.00 -5.64
CA PHE A 232 -4.29 1.77 -5.52
C PHE A 232 -3.05 1.99 -4.65
N PHE A 233 -2.36 3.13 -4.82
CA PHE A 233 -1.20 3.49 -4.01
C PHE A 233 -1.54 3.59 -2.53
N HIS A 234 -2.54 4.40 -2.16
CA HIS A 234 -2.92 4.57 -0.75
C HIS A 234 -3.48 3.28 -0.13
N ALA A 235 -4.21 2.46 -0.89
CA ALA A 235 -4.64 1.14 -0.41
C ALA A 235 -3.44 0.25 -0.03
N VAL A 236 -2.41 0.20 -0.89
CA VAL A 236 -1.19 -0.58 -0.63
C VAL A 236 -0.37 0.00 0.52
N VAL A 237 -0.25 1.33 0.62
CA VAL A 237 0.48 1.98 1.71
C VAL A 237 -0.21 1.73 3.05
N ASN A 238 -1.53 1.92 3.14
CA ASN A 238 -2.29 1.66 4.37
C ASN A 238 -2.20 0.19 4.78
N LEU A 239 -2.30 -0.74 3.82
CA LEU A 239 -2.08 -2.17 4.10
C LEU A 239 -0.65 -2.44 4.58
N THR A 240 0.35 -1.75 4.02
CA THR A 240 1.74 -1.90 4.44
C THR A 240 1.94 -1.44 5.87
N GLN A 241 1.35 -0.31 6.28
CA GLN A 241 1.38 0.13 7.67
C GLN A 241 0.65 -0.85 8.61
N LEU A 242 -0.53 -1.35 8.22
CA LEU A 242 -1.21 -2.38 9.01
C LEU A 242 -0.37 -3.65 9.19
N MET A 243 0.37 -4.08 8.15
CA MET A 243 1.29 -5.22 8.27
C MET A 243 2.44 -4.92 9.25
N ILE A 244 3.01 -3.71 9.22
CA ILE A 244 4.05 -3.28 10.17
C ILE A 244 3.54 -3.40 11.61
N GLU A 245 2.33 -2.93 11.88
CA GLU A 245 1.73 -2.94 13.21
C GLU A 245 1.25 -4.33 13.66
N ASN A 246 0.90 -5.23 12.73
CA ASN A 246 0.21 -6.48 13.02
C ASN A 246 0.99 -7.73 12.57
N GLY A 247 2.22 -7.85 13.06
CA GLY A 247 3.00 -9.09 12.99
C GLY A 247 4.16 -9.08 11.98
N GLU A 248 4.45 -7.95 11.33
CA GLU A 248 5.61 -7.79 10.46
C GLU A 248 6.35 -6.48 10.76
N PRO A 249 6.82 -6.23 12.00
CA PRO A 249 7.51 -4.99 12.32
C PRO A 249 8.76 -4.80 11.46
N LEU A 250 9.16 -3.54 11.27
CA LEU A 250 10.48 -3.24 10.71
C LEU A 250 11.54 -3.42 11.80
N TYR A 251 12.77 -3.72 11.39
CA TYR A 251 13.88 -3.76 12.33
C TYR A 251 14.11 -2.36 12.91
N PRO A 252 14.25 -2.21 14.24
CA PRO A 252 14.56 -0.93 14.84
C PRO A 252 15.90 -0.42 14.30
N VAL A 253 15.98 0.90 14.10
CA VAL A 253 17.24 1.54 13.74
C VAL A 253 17.91 1.98 15.03
N ASP A 254 19.06 1.38 15.33
CA ASP A 254 19.90 1.80 16.44
C ASP A 254 20.59 3.11 16.07
N PHE A 255 20.43 4.12 16.92
CA PHE A 255 21.08 5.43 16.82
C PHE A 255 21.95 5.68 18.04
#